data_AF-A0ABC8LXA1-F1
#
_entry.id   AF-A0ABC8LXA1-F1
#
_cell.length_a   1.000
_cell.length_b   1.000
_cell.length_c   1.000
_cell.angle_alpha   90.00
_cell.angle_beta   90.00
_cell.angle_gamma   90.00
#
_symmetry.space_group_name_H-M   'P 1'
#
loop_
_entity.id
_entity.type
_entity.pdbx_description
1 polymer ?
#
loop_
_entity_poly.entity_id
_entity_poly.type
_entity_poly.pdbx_seq_one_letter_code
_entity_poly.pdbx_strand_id
1 'polypeptide(L)'
;MALNVIQSSVRLSSATCLTIKAFVTPHRSAFPPQNLNLLRLSASPSSLRRGFHGGRITAMASSAPGSVNKPEEEWRAILSPEQFRILRQKGTEYPGTGEYNKLFQDGIYSCAGCGTPLYKSATKFDSGCGWPAFFDGLPAAINRTADPDGRRIEITCAACGGHLGHVFKGEGFPTPTDERHCVNSVSLKFAPGNATL
;
A
#
# COMPACT_ATOMS: atom_id res chain seq x y z
N MET A 1 55.66 46.86 11.55
CA MET A 1 55.55 47.58 10.26
C MET A 1 54.69 46.67 9.37
N ALA A 2 53.46 46.99 8.95
CA ALA A 2 52.92 48.19 8.28
C ALA A 2 53.42 48.28 6.81
N LEU A 3 52.63 48.41 5.72
CA LEU A 3 51.17 48.38 5.42
C LEU A 3 50.99 47.67 4.02
N ASN A 4 49.85 47.54 3.29
CA ASN A 4 48.42 47.95 3.40
C ASN A 4 47.55 46.95 2.57
N VAL A 5 46.34 46.56 2.99
CA VAL A 5 45.01 47.05 2.53
C VAL A 5 44.87 47.48 1.06
N ILE A 6 44.06 46.74 0.28
CA ILE A 6 43.13 47.26 -0.75
C ILE A 6 41.82 46.47 -0.67
N GLN A 7 40.67 47.16 -0.66
CA GLN A 7 39.34 46.55 -0.79
C GLN A 7 38.89 46.50 -2.26
N SER A 8 37.99 45.59 -2.61
CA SER A 8 37.16 45.73 -3.81
C SER A 8 35.69 45.48 -3.47
N SER A 9 34.93 46.57 -3.42
CA SER A 9 33.49 46.56 -3.14
C SER A 9 32.72 46.59 -4.45
N VAL A 10 31.73 45.69 -4.60
CA VAL A 10 30.71 45.79 -5.64
C VAL A 10 29.34 45.86 -4.97
N ARG A 11 28.50 46.81 -5.41
CA ARG A 11 27.12 47.07 -4.95
C ARG A 11 26.26 47.43 -6.17
N LEU A 12 24.94 47.49 -5.96
CA LEU A 12 23.86 47.75 -6.94
C LEU A 12 23.65 46.59 -7.95
N SER A 13 22.45 46.30 -8.45
CA SER A 13 21.09 46.86 -8.23
C SER A 13 20.14 45.74 -7.74
N SER A 14 19.04 45.93 -7.00
CA SER A 14 17.99 46.98 -6.94
C SER A 14 16.89 46.82 -8.00
N ALA A 15 15.63 46.81 -7.52
CA ALA A 15 14.36 46.62 -8.25
C ALA A 15 14.16 45.23 -8.93
N THR A 16 12.94 44.72 -9.19
CA THR A 16 11.62 45.37 -9.13
C THR A 16 10.56 44.44 -8.51
N CYS A 17 9.56 45.02 -7.82
CA CYS A 17 8.38 44.31 -7.31
C CYS A 17 7.38 43.99 -8.43
N LEU A 18 6.87 42.75 -8.50
CA LEU A 18 5.71 42.39 -9.31
C LEU A 18 4.72 41.52 -8.50
N THR A 19 3.71 42.16 -7.89
CA THR A 19 2.64 41.45 -7.18
C THR A 19 1.60 40.88 -8.15
N ILE A 20 1.63 39.57 -8.39
CA ILE A 20 0.61 38.88 -9.18
C ILE A 20 -0.68 38.76 -8.36
N LYS A 21 -1.68 39.59 -8.68
CA LYS A 21 -3.03 39.47 -8.12
C LYS A 21 -3.78 38.33 -8.82
N ALA A 22 -3.84 37.16 -8.19
CA ALA A 22 -4.71 36.08 -8.65
C ALA A 22 -6.19 36.46 -8.47
N PHE A 23 -6.96 36.47 -9.56
CA PHE A 23 -8.41 36.65 -9.51
C PHE A 23 -9.07 35.38 -8.98
N VAL A 24 -9.79 35.49 -7.85
CA VAL A 24 -10.64 34.40 -7.33
C VAL A 24 -12.07 34.61 -7.84
N THR A 25 -12.50 33.74 -8.76
CA THR A 25 -13.89 33.70 -9.25
C THR A 25 -14.70 32.64 -8.51
N PRO A 26 -15.79 32.99 -7.79
CA PRO A 26 -16.59 32.01 -7.05
C PRO A 26 -17.56 31.27 -7.98
N HIS A 27 -17.18 30.08 -8.46
CA HIS A 27 -18.06 29.25 -9.29
C HIS A 27 -19.20 28.64 -8.45
N ARG A 28 -20.38 29.27 -8.52
CA ARG A 28 -21.55 28.95 -7.68
C ARG A 28 -22.47 27.91 -8.31
N SER A 29 -22.10 26.63 -8.24
CA SER A 29 -22.94 25.51 -8.70
C SER A 29 -24.03 25.17 -7.67
N ALA A 30 -25.28 25.55 -7.95
CA ALA A 30 -26.44 25.18 -7.16
C ALA A 30 -27.00 23.81 -7.60
N PHE A 31 -27.20 22.89 -6.64
CA PHE A 31 -27.91 21.63 -6.87
C PHE A 31 -29.40 21.78 -6.49
N PRO A 32 -30.36 21.45 -7.39
CA PRO A 32 -31.77 21.47 -7.06
C PRO A 32 -32.19 20.21 -6.30
N PRO A 33 -33.02 20.30 -5.24
CA PRO A 33 -33.60 19.12 -4.59
C PRO A 33 -34.79 18.59 -5.38
N GLN A 34 -34.88 17.26 -5.52
CA GLN A 34 -36.07 16.53 -5.95
C GLN A 34 -36.10 15.17 -5.24
N ASN A 35 -37.24 14.56 -4.91
CA ASN A 35 -38.54 15.06 -4.43
C ASN A 35 -39.22 13.82 -3.80
N LEU A 36 -39.78 13.89 -2.59
CA LEU A 36 -40.45 12.72 -1.99
C LEU A 36 -41.91 12.65 -2.46
N ASN A 37 -42.35 11.46 -2.90
CA ASN A 37 -43.70 10.90 -2.83
C ASN A 37 -43.78 9.60 -3.66
N LEU A 38 -44.68 8.64 -3.46
CA LEU A 38 -45.42 8.15 -2.27
C LEU A 38 -45.96 6.75 -2.64
N LEU A 39 -46.19 5.89 -1.64
CA LEU A 39 -47.17 4.78 -1.61
C LEU A 39 -47.35 3.87 -2.85
N ARG A 40 -47.18 2.56 -2.62
CA ARG A 40 -48.30 1.63 -2.83
C ARG A 40 -48.28 0.49 -1.80
N LEU A 41 -49.39 0.35 -1.08
CA LEU A 41 -49.65 -0.84 -0.26
C LEU A 41 -50.24 -1.94 -1.14
N SER A 42 -49.81 -3.17 -0.90
CA SER A 42 -50.65 -4.36 -1.05
C SER A 42 -50.24 -5.36 0.05
N ALA A 43 -51.19 -6.11 0.59
CA ALA A 43 -50.98 -6.89 1.81
C ALA A 43 -51.70 -8.24 1.77
N SER A 44 -51.11 -9.23 2.45
CA SER A 44 -51.70 -10.53 2.81
C SER A 44 -52.02 -11.52 1.66
N PRO A 45 -52.25 -12.82 1.96
CA PRO A 45 -52.21 -13.47 3.28
C PRO A 45 -51.21 -14.65 3.44
N SER A 46 -50.78 -14.84 4.68
CA SER A 46 -50.65 -16.11 5.42
C SER A 46 -50.24 -17.41 4.69
N SER A 47 -49.10 -17.97 5.09
CA SER A 47 -48.97 -19.42 5.27
C SER A 47 -48.20 -19.75 6.56
N LEU A 48 -48.78 -20.58 7.43
CA LEU A 48 -48.36 -20.72 8.83
C LEU A 48 -47.50 -21.99 9.03
N ARG A 49 -46.16 -21.85 9.08
CA ARG A 49 -45.24 -22.98 9.37
C ARG A 49 -44.31 -22.75 10.56
N ARG A 50 -44.95 -22.74 11.74
CA ARG A 50 -44.58 -23.51 12.95
C ARG A 50 -43.09 -23.92 13.09
N GLY A 51 -42.31 -23.04 13.72
CA GLY A 51 -41.28 -23.36 14.72
C GLY A 51 -40.00 -24.11 14.31
N PHE A 52 -38.85 -23.48 14.58
CA PHE A 52 -37.76 -24.09 15.35
C PHE A 52 -37.00 -23.00 16.11
N HIS A 53 -36.70 -23.21 17.39
CA HIS A 53 -35.90 -22.28 18.21
C HIS A 53 -34.40 -22.48 17.92
N GLY A 54 -33.97 -22.04 16.73
CA GLY A 54 -32.56 -22.01 16.33
C GLY A 54 -31.96 -20.62 16.55
N GLY A 55 -31.45 -20.35 17.76
CA GLY A 55 -30.66 -19.14 18.02
C GLY A 55 -29.44 -19.13 17.09
N ARG A 56 -29.41 -18.19 16.13
CA ARG A 56 -28.41 -18.16 15.05
C ARG A 56 -27.07 -17.66 15.58
N ILE A 57 -26.34 -18.54 16.27
CA ILE A 57 -24.98 -18.30 16.74
C ILE A 57 -24.12 -17.82 15.56
N THR A 58 -23.73 -16.56 15.60
CA THR A 58 -22.82 -15.98 14.62
C THR A 58 -21.44 -16.56 14.88
N ALA A 59 -21.06 -17.58 14.11
CA ALA A 59 -19.76 -18.23 14.23
C ALA A 59 -18.65 -17.23 13.87
N MET A 60 -18.09 -16.58 14.89
CA MET A 60 -16.92 -15.73 14.75
C MET A 60 -15.76 -16.61 14.29
N ALA A 61 -15.33 -16.43 13.03
CA ALA A 61 -14.25 -17.22 12.46
C ALA A 61 -12.97 -17.02 13.31
N SER A 62 -12.55 -18.08 14.00
CA SER A 62 -11.40 -18.01 14.90
C SER A 62 -10.13 -17.84 14.09
N SER A 63 -9.43 -16.74 14.37
CA SER A 63 -8.24 -16.33 13.63
C SER A 63 -7.08 -17.28 13.90
N ALA A 64 -6.27 -17.57 12.88
CA ALA A 64 -5.03 -18.33 13.06
C ALA A 64 -4.06 -17.54 13.96
N PRO A 65 -3.28 -18.20 14.83
CA PRO A 65 -2.32 -17.52 15.70
C PRO A 65 -1.30 -16.75 14.86
N GLY A 66 -1.27 -15.41 15.04
CA GLY A 66 -0.42 -14.50 14.27
C GLY A 66 -1.16 -13.53 13.34
N SER A 67 -2.48 -13.68 13.12
CA SER A 67 -3.22 -12.71 12.30
C SER A 67 -3.45 -11.38 13.03
N VAL A 68 -2.99 -10.27 12.45
CA VAL A 68 -3.18 -8.91 12.96
C VAL A 68 -4.41 -8.27 12.31
N ASN A 69 -5.54 -8.33 13.02
CA ASN A 69 -6.77 -7.67 12.62
C ASN A 69 -6.93 -6.34 13.38
N LYS A 70 -7.20 -5.25 12.63
CA LYS A 70 -7.38 -3.87 13.12
C LYS A 70 -8.35 -3.14 12.18
N PRO A 71 -9.19 -2.21 12.68
CA PRO A 71 -10.05 -1.38 11.84
C PRO A 71 -9.25 -0.42 10.96
N GLU A 72 -9.84 0.05 9.86
CA GLU A 72 -9.15 0.93 8.91
C GLU A 72 -8.81 2.30 9.50
N GLU A 73 -9.57 2.76 10.50
CA GLU A 73 -9.30 3.97 11.25
C GLU A 73 -8.01 3.86 12.08
N GLU A 74 -7.74 2.68 12.65
CA GLU A 74 -6.49 2.42 13.38
C GLU A 74 -5.31 2.30 12.40
N TRP A 75 -5.48 1.59 11.28
CA TRP A 75 -4.47 1.56 10.21
C TRP A 75 -4.15 2.96 9.69
N ARG A 76 -5.15 3.82 9.50
CA ARG A 76 -4.99 5.21 9.05
C ARG A 76 -4.28 6.10 10.09
N ALA A 77 -4.28 5.72 11.36
CA ALA A 77 -3.58 6.43 12.43
C ALA A 77 -2.10 6.01 12.58
N ILE A 78 -1.75 4.76 12.24
CA ILE A 78 -0.39 4.21 12.44
C ILE A 78 0.45 4.07 11.16
N LEU A 79 -0.18 4.13 9.98
CA LEU A 79 0.51 4.10 8.69
C LEU A 79 0.72 5.53 8.15
N SER A 80 1.77 5.75 7.36
CA SER A 80 1.83 6.95 6.51
C SER A 80 0.68 6.94 5.48
N PRO A 81 0.27 8.10 4.94
CA PRO A 81 -0.79 8.14 3.92
C PRO A 81 -0.52 7.24 2.71
N GLU A 82 0.74 7.15 2.29
CA GLU A 82 1.18 6.31 1.17
C GLU A 82 1.21 4.81 1.56
N GLN A 83 1.65 4.48 2.78
CA GLN A 83 1.55 3.12 3.32
C GLN A 83 0.10 2.66 3.43
N PHE A 84 -0.83 3.54 3.84
CA PHE A 84 -2.26 3.24 3.87
C PHE A 84 -2.82 3.02 2.46
N ARG A 85 -2.49 3.91 1.52
CA ARG A 85 -2.89 3.80 0.10
C ARG A 85 -2.46 2.46 -0.50
N ILE A 86 -1.23 2.04 -0.26
CA ILE A 86 -0.68 0.80 -0.80
C ILE A 86 -1.23 -0.41 -0.03
N LEU A 87 -0.96 -0.53 1.28
CA LEU A 87 -1.30 -1.71 2.07
C LEU A 87 -2.80 -1.96 2.22
N ARG A 88 -3.63 -0.91 2.35
CA ARG A 88 -5.08 -1.04 2.61
C ARG A 88 -5.93 -0.78 1.38
N GLN A 89 -5.57 0.21 0.55
CA GLN A 89 -6.35 0.59 -0.64
C GLN A 89 -5.85 -0.06 -1.94
N LYS A 90 -4.92 -1.02 -1.87
CA LYS A 90 -4.32 -1.76 -3.01
C LYS A 90 -3.68 -0.87 -4.07
N GLY A 91 -3.20 0.29 -3.67
CA GLY A 91 -2.43 1.18 -4.54
C GLY A 91 -1.05 0.62 -4.88
N THR A 92 -0.49 1.09 -5.99
CA THR A 92 0.92 0.84 -6.37
C THR A 92 1.71 2.14 -6.28
N GLU A 93 2.97 2.10 -5.84
CA GLU A 93 3.94 3.20 -5.94
C GLU A 93 4.43 3.37 -7.39
N TYR A 94 4.99 4.54 -7.73
CA TYR A 94 5.55 4.74 -9.08
C TYR A 94 6.81 3.87 -9.32
N PRO A 95 7.01 3.35 -10.54
CA PRO A 95 8.21 2.57 -10.85
C PRO A 95 9.46 3.46 -10.69
N GLY A 96 10.49 2.89 -10.06
CA GLY A 96 11.76 3.55 -9.83
C GLY A 96 11.85 4.37 -8.54
N THR A 97 10.72 4.76 -7.91
CA THR A 97 10.75 5.66 -6.74
C THR A 97 10.93 4.98 -5.39
N GLY A 98 10.79 3.65 -5.32
CA GLY A 98 10.89 2.88 -4.08
C GLY A 98 12.31 2.70 -3.56
N GLU A 99 12.55 3.08 -2.29
CA GLU A 99 13.81 2.98 -1.54
C GLU A 99 14.54 1.62 -1.73
N TYR A 100 13.80 0.52 -1.66
CA TYR A 100 14.34 -0.83 -1.68
C TYR A 100 14.50 -1.44 -3.08
N ASN A 101 14.10 -0.72 -4.15
CA ASN A 101 14.19 -1.21 -5.53
C ASN A 101 15.62 -1.68 -5.87
N LYS A 102 16.60 -0.80 -5.67
CA LYS A 102 18.03 -1.08 -5.93
C LYS A 102 18.87 -1.30 -4.66
N LEU A 103 18.23 -1.56 -3.51
CA LEU A 103 18.93 -2.01 -2.30
C LEU A 103 19.17 -3.53 -2.39
N PHE A 104 20.41 -3.96 -2.16
CA PHE A 104 20.83 -5.37 -2.20
C PHE A 104 21.76 -5.72 -1.02
N GLN A 105 21.56 -5.07 0.13
CA GLN A 105 22.30 -5.36 1.36
C GLN A 105 21.70 -6.59 2.05
N ASP A 106 22.52 -7.32 2.82
CA ASP A 106 22.04 -8.45 3.61
C ASP A 106 21.13 -7.99 4.75
N GLY A 107 20.03 -8.72 4.90
CA GLY A 107 18.97 -8.42 5.86
C GLY A 107 17.65 -9.11 5.53
N ILE A 108 16.61 -8.67 6.24
CA ILE A 108 15.22 -9.15 6.15
C ILE A 108 14.30 -7.99 5.75
N TYR A 109 13.34 -8.26 4.87
CA TYR A 109 12.25 -7.35 4.57
C TYR A 109 10.99 -7.82 5.26
N SER A 110 10.44 -6.96 6.13
CA SER A 110 9.19 -7.19 6.87
C SER A 110 8.06 -6.34 6.32
N CYS A 111 6.80 -6.75 6.55
CA CYS A 111 5.62 -5.96 6.22
C CYS A 111 5.65 -4.62 6.96
N ALA A 112 5.53 -3.50 6.23
CA ALA A 112 5.56 -2.16 6.81
C ALA A 112 4.44 -1.93 7.85
N GLY A 113 3.29 -2.57 7.69
CA GLY A 113 2.14 -2.42 8.59
C GLY A 113 2.23 -3.25 9.87
N CYS A 114 2.49 -4.56 9.79
CA CYS A 114 2.44 -5.45 10.94
C CYS A 114 3.80 -5.97 11.44
N GLY A 115 4.91 -5.64 10.77
CA GLY A 115 6.26 -6.07 11.17
C GLY A 115 6.61 -7.55 10.87
N THR A 116 5.65 -8.35 10.41
CA THR A 116 5.86 -9.75 10.03
C THR A 116 6.94 -9.88 8.94
N PRO A 117 8.00 -10.68 9.13
CA PRO A 117 8.99 -10.98 8.09
C PRO A 117 8.34 -11.55 6.81
N LEU A 118 8.76 -11.06 5.64
CA LEU A 118 8.21 -11.46 4.33
C LEU A 118 9.27 -12.07 3.40
N TYR A 119 10.47 -11.48 3.34
CA TYR A 119 11.52 -11.89 2.39
C TYR A 119 12.91 -11.82 3.02
N LYS A 120 13.84 -12.66 2.52
CA LYS A 120 15.28 -12.54 2.80
C LYS A 120 15.95 -11.75 1.67
N SER A 121 16.99 -11.00 1.98
CA SER A 121 17.95 -10.44 1.01
C SER A 121 18.40 -11.46 -0.05
N ALA A 122 18.73 -12.68 0.37
CA ALA A 122 19.15 -13.78 -0.50
C ALA A 122 18.10 -14.24 -1.55
N THR A 123 16.82 -13.86 -1.42
CA THR A 123 15.80 -14.14 -2.47
C THR A 123 15.52 -12.94 -3.37
N LYS A 124 16.19 -11.80 -3.15
CA LYS A 124 16.05 -10.58 -3.96
C LYS A 124 16.95 -10.64 -5.20
N PHE A 125 16.46 -10.17 -6.33
CA PHE A 125 17.22 -10.04 -7.57
C PHE A 125 16.89 -8.74 -8.30
N ASP A 126 17.67 -8.38 -9.34
CA ASP A 126 17.31 -7.27 -10.22
C ASP A 126 16.57 -7.81 -11.44
N SER A 127 15.25 -7.62 -11.46
CA SER A 127 14.39 -8.02 -12.59
C SER A 127 14.13 -6.87 -13.58
N GLY A 128 14.70 -5.68 -13.35
CA GLY A 128 14.44 -4.48 -14.15
C GLY A 128 13.01 -3.91 -14.11
N CYS A 129 12.08 -4.46 -13.31
CA CYS A 129 10.65 -4.09 -13.39
C CYS A 129 10.32 -2.69 -12.85
N GLY A 130 11.21 -2.07 -12.08
CA GLY A 130 11.01 -0.77 -11.44
C GLY A 130 10.64 -0.83 -9.94
N TRP A 131 10.43 -2.03 -9.39
CA TRP A 131 10.10 -2.28 -7.99
C TRP A 131 11.01 -3.36 -7.39
N PRO A 132 11.14 -3.47 -6.05
CA PRO A 132 11.72 -4.64 -5.40
C PRO A 132 11.20 -5.97 -5.98
N ALA A 133 12.11 -6.82 -6.44
CA ALA A 133 11.82 -8.12 -7.03
C ALA A 133 12.44 -9.26 -6.22
N PHE A 134 11.63 -10.26 -5.85
CA PHE A 134 12.04 -11.45 -5.11
C PHE A 134 11.58 -12.73 -5.82
N PHE A 135 12.35 -13.82 -5.74
CA PHE A 135 11.97 -15.10 -6.36
C PHE A 135 11.27 -16.08 -5.40
N ASP A 136 11.41 -15.88 -4.09
CA ASP A 136 10.72 -16.65 -3.06
C ASP A 136 10.56 -15.81 -1.79
N GLY A 137 9.57 -16.14 -0.96
CA GLY A 137 9.29 -15.48 0.32
C GLY A 137 9.40 -16.43 1.51
N LEU A 138 9.28 -15.90 2.72
CA LEU A 138 9.34 -16.72 3.92
C LEU A 138 8.10 -17.65 4.02
N PRO A 139 8.26 -18.90 4.49
CA PRO A 139 7.17 -19.87 4.56
C PRO A 139 5.92 -19.32 5.27
N ALA A 140 4.76 -19.50 4.64
CA ALA A 140 3.45 -19.00 5.09
C ALA A 140 3.32 -17.48 5.33
N ALA A 141 4.30 -16.65 4.96
CA ALA A 141 4.26 -15.20 5.19
C ALA A 141 3.39 -14.43 4.17
N ILE A 142 3.09 -15.04 3.02
CA ILE A 142 2.46 -14.40 1.86
C ILE A 142 1.26 -15.22 1.38
N ASN A 143 0.08 -14.58 1.35
CA ASN A 143 -1.11 -15.11 0.70
C ASN A 143 -1.12 -14.70 -0.78
N ARG A 144 -1.56 -15.61 -1.65
CA ARG A 144 -1.64 -15.44 -3.11
C ARG A 144 -3.10 -15.53 -3.56
N THR A 145 -3.59 -14.52 -4.28
CA THR A 145 -4.99 -14.43 -4.75
C THR A 145 -5.03 -14.03 -6.21
N ALA A 146 -5.85 -14.66 -7.05
CA ALA A 146 -6.03 -14.19 -8.43
C ALA A 146 -6.75 -12.83 -8.46
N ASP A 147 -6.27 -11.89 -9.28
CA ASP A 147 -7.00 -10.66 -9.59
C ASP A 147 -8.35 -10.98 -10.26
N PRO A 148 -9.38 -10.11 -10.15
CA PRO A 148 -10.68 -10.33 -10.80
C PRO A 148 -10.65 -10.45 -12.33
N ASP A 149 -9.55 -10.07 -12.99
CA ASP A 149 -9.36 -10.25 -14.44
C ASP A 149 -8.73 -11.61 -14.81
N GLY A 150 -8.29 -12.39 -13.81
CA GLY A 150 -7.61 -13.67 -13.98
C GLY A 150 -6.18 -13.60 -14.55
N ARG A 151 -5.61 -12.41 -14.75
CA ARG A 151 -4.33 -12.21 -15.46
C ARG A 151 -3.12 -12.08 -14.54
N ARG A 152 -3.33 -11.70 -13.28
CA ARG A 152 -2.27 -11.50 -12.28
C ARG A 152 -2.64 -12.20 -10.98
N ILE A 153 -1.62 -12.51 -10.18
CA ILE A 153 -1.79 -13.06 -8.83
C ILE A 153 -1.34 -11.99 -7.84
N GLU A 154 -2.27 -11.38 -7.12
CA GLU A 154 -1.99 -10.49 -6.01
C GLU A 154 -1.25 -11.24 -4.90
N ILE A 155 -0.25 -10.57 -4.32
CA ILE A 155 0.42 -11.01 -3.09
C ILE A 155 0.07 -10.07 -1.93
N THR A 156 -0.35 -10.66 -0.81
CA THR A 156 -0.71 -9.95 0.43
C THR A 156 0.01 -10.56 1.62
N CYS A 157 0.31 -9.76 2.65
CA CYS A 157 0.89 -10.27 3.89
C CYS A 157 -0.12 -11.19 4.60
N ALA A 158 0.25 -12.44 4.87
CA ALA A 158 -0.65 -13.43 5.45
C ALA A 158 -1.13 -13.06 6.87
N ALA A 159 -0.35 -12.27 7.61
CA ALA A 159 -0.71 -11.82 8.96
C ALA A 159 -1.80 -10.72 8.97
N CYS A 160 -1.69 -9.68 8.13
CA CYS A 160 -2.59 -8.50 8.21
C CYS A 160 -3.47 -8.25 6.97
N GLY A 161 -3.34 -9.10 5.94
CA GLY A 161 -4.01 -8.92 4.64
C GLY A 161 -3.50 -7.71 3.84
N GLY A 162 -2.43 -7.05 4.27
CA GLY A 162 -1.89 -5.86 3.61
C GLY A 162 -1.35 -6.17 2.22
N HIS A 163 -1.76 -5.39 1.22
CA HIS A 163 -1.33 -5.54 -0.17
C HIS A 163 0.17 -5.25 -0.34
N LEU A 164 0.88 -6.17 -0.99
CA LEU A 164 2.33 -6.08 -1.25
C LEU A 164 2.60 -5.77 -2.72
N GLY A 165 1.84 -6.36 -3.65
CA GLY A 165 2.03 -6.23 -5.09
C GLY A 165 1.47 -7.44 -5.84
N HIS A 166 2.19 -7.91 -6.85
CA HIS A 166 1.79 -9.06 -7.68
C HIS A 166 2.96 -10.04 -7.89
N VAL A 167 2.65 -11.34 -8.02
CA VAL A 167 3.61 -12.39 -8.41
C VAL A 167 3.33 -12.87 -9.83
N PHE A 168 4.41 -13.01 -10.59
CA PHE A 168 4.46 -13.54 -11.95
C PHE A 168 5.30 -14.82 -11.96
N LYS A 169 5.09 -15.71 -12.93
CA LYS A 169 5.83 -16.98 -13.08
C LYS A 169 6.07 -17.30 -14.56
N GLY A 170 7.10 -18.08 -14.86
CA GLY A 170 7.35 -18.54 -16.24
C GLY A 170 7.92 -17.45 -17.14
N GLU A 171 8.68 -16.51 -16.56
CA GLU A 171 9.26 -15.37 -17.28
C GLU A 171 10.71 -15.64 -17.75
N GLY A 172 11.29 -16.79 -17.40
CA GLY A 172 12.64 -17.19 -17.79
C GLY A 172 13.76 -16.53 -16.98
N PHE A 173 13.50 -16.12 -15.75
CA PHE A 173 14.55 -15.57 -14.88
C PHE A 173 15.48 -16.68 -14.36
N PRO A 174 16.79 -16.41 -14.22
CA PRO A 174 17.78 -17.38 -13.72
C PRO A 174 17.68 -17.52 -12.18
N THR A 175 16.51 -17.92 -11.69
CA THR A 175 16.18 -18.08 -10.26
C THR A 175 15.65 -19.49 -10.00
N PRO A 176 15.78 -20.06 -8.78
CA PRO A 176 15.39 -21.44 -8.49
C PRO A 176 13.90 -21.77 -8.71
N THR A 177 13.05 -20.77 -8.79
CA THR A 177 11.57 -20.90 -8.85
C THR A 177 10.96 -20.42 -10.17
N ASP A 178 11.72 -19.67 -10.99
CA ASP A 178 11.21 -18.81 -12.07
C ASP A 178 9.93 -18.03 -11.69
N GLU A 179 9.95 -17.46 -10.48
CA GLU A 179 8.93 -16.54 -9.99
C GLU A 179 9.50 -15.13 -9.81
N ARG A 180 8.64 -14.13 -10.00
CA ARG A 180 8.93 -12.73 -9.73
C ARG A 180 7.83 -12.11 -8.88
N HIS A 181 8.05 -12.07 -7.57
CA HIS A 181 7.29 -11.25 -6.64
C HIS A 181 7.68 -9.79 -6.86
N CYS A 182 6.81 -9.02 -7.52
CA CYS A 182 6.97 -7.59 -7.79
C CYS A 182 6.29 -6.81 -6.65
N VAL A 183 7.09 -6.25 -5.73
CA VAL A 183 6.62 -5.76 -4.42
C VAL A 183 6.83 -4.26 -4.28
N ASN A 184 5.81 -3.52 -3.86
CA ASN A 184 5.95 -2.10 -3.52
C ASN A 184 6.94 -1.91 -2.36
N SER A 185 7.98 -1.08 -2.55
CA SER A 185 8.94 -0.74 -1.50
C SER A 185 8.29 -0.18 -0.25
N VAL A 186 7.28 0.67 -0.39
CA VAL A 186 6.56 1.28 0.74
C VAL A 186 5.72 0.25 1.52
N SER A 187 5.42 -0.93 0.94
CA SER A 187 4.79 -2.04 1.68
C SER A 187 5.77 -2.79 2.59
N LEU A 188 7.07 -2.51 2.50
CA LEU A 188 8.16 -3.16 3.23
C LEU A 188 8.83 -2.23 4.25
N LYS A 189 9.54 -2.84 5.20
CA LYS A 189 10.58 -2.23 6.04
C LYS A 189 11.81 -3.15 6.01
N PHE A 190 12.99 -2.61 5.71
CA PHE A 190 14.23 -3.38 5.69
C PHE A 190 14.94 -3.33 7.06
N ALA A 191 15.42 -4.48 7.52
CA ALA A 191 16.28 -4.61 8.69
C ALA A 191 17.63 -5.24 8.25
N PRO A 192 18.75 -4.50 8.30
CA PRO A 192 20.05 -5.02 7.91
C PRO A 192 20.58 -6.05 8.92
N GLY A 193 21.25 -7.09 8.43
CA GLY A 193 21.83 -8.15 9.25
C GLY A 193 22.08 -9.44 8.46
N ASN A 194 22.81 -10.39 9.03
CA ASN A 194 22.99 -11.69 8.40
C ASN A 194 21.62 -12.40 8.23
N ALA A 195 21.34 -12.95 7.05
CA ALA A 195 20.02 -13.50 6.68
C ALA A 195 19.68 -14.87 7.35
N THR A 196 20.32 -15.16 8.48
CA THR A 196 20.10 -16.31 9.35
C THR A 196 18.83 -16.14 10.21
N LEU A 197 17.70 -16.39 9.56
CA LEU A 197 16.47 -16.93 10.17
C LEU A 197 16.38 -18.43 9.86
#